data_AF-R1EY65-F1
#
_entry.id   AF-R1EY65-F1
#
_cell.length_a   1.000
_cell.length_b   1.000
_cell.length_c   1.000
_cell.angle_alpha   90.00
_cell.angle_beta   90.00
_cell.angle_gamma   90.00
#
_symmetry.space_group_name_H-M   'P 1'
#
loop_
_entity.id
_entity.type
_entity.pdbx_description
1 polymer ?
#
loop_
_entity_poly.entity_id
_entity_poly.type
_entity_poly.pdbx_seq_one_letter_code
_entity_poly.pdbx_strand_id
1 'polypeptide(L)'
;MPKRGAANQPAKPANQGAKPGRDFLVSPSAQRVEADVPRLEVPRDEDDWRYAQSFDVDDEGAAAFYRTFGFVVFRGVLDEAETEASRQDILSYVQSICPDFRADDTATWTAWKSKVFGTPNVGDSSAIWRKQLVRNRHHPRVAAGFATALGCEAPSLLCNHDRWAFYRLGERTRRNVHLDINPWQYYAHEGARVRAAFAAADFRSHEALFKQNNCITRALGPHAQGTLALSDNQAEDAGFLCVPGSHAVFDEWVEALGPEPAHESGFRYDYADHSHLPKIAQRVPVREGSMIVWDARLVHGSAPDQSPAGAECRARFVQMVALRPRSMWEGTGQAQARAALVRRMLAVHGLEEPKEPLQRALLGLGDERGGGRPQQAPMAAVMDDQQAAAAAGTGDGSPSRQVRATTI
;
A
#
# COMPACT_ATOMS: atom_id res chain seq x y z
N MET A 1 15.10 59.18 -20.57
CA MET A 1 14.67 59.19 -19.15
C MET A 1 15.03 57.84 -18.53
N PRO A 2 15.59 57.81 -17.30
CA PRO A 2 16.29 56.65 -16.76
C PRO A 2 15.33 55.58 -16.21
N LYS A 3 15.77 54.32 -16.28
CA LYS A 3 15.11 53.12 -15.77
C LYS A 3 15.03 53.18 -14.24
N ARG A 4 13.80 53.06 -13.69
CA ARG A 4 13.56 52.85 -12.27
C ARG A 4 13.97 51.43 -11.88
N GLY A 5 14.67 51.32 -10.74
CA GLY A 5 15.24 50.08 -10.22
C GLY A 5 14.18 49.04 -9.85
N ALA A 6 14.50 47.79 -10.17
CA ALA A 6 13.80 46.64 -9.62
C ALA A 6 14.32 46.40 -8.20
N ALA A 7 13.40 46.48 -7.22
CA ALA A 7 13.67 46.17 -5.83
C ALA A 7 14.01 44.68 -5.69
N ASN A 8 15.12 44.40 -5.00
CA ASN A 8 15.47 43.09 -4.46
C ASN A 8 14.30 42.57 -3.61
N GLN A 9 13.61 41.53 -4.08
CA GLN A 9 12.79 40.71 -3.20
C GLN A 9 13.71 39.70 -2.49
N PRO A 10 13.65 39.59 -1.15
CA PRO A 10 14.44 38.59 -0.44
C PRO A 10 13.98 37.20 -0.85
N ALA A 11 14.95 36.34 -1.14
CA ALA A 11 14.73 34.92 -1.38
C ALA A 11 13.90 34.32 -0.23
N LYS A 12 12.74 33.74 -0.56
CA LYS A 12 11.97 32.95 0.40
C LYS A 12 12.88 31.82 0.90
N PRO A 13 12.99 31.62 2.23
CA PRO A 13 13.80 30.53 2.76
C PRO A 13 13.28 29.21 2.23
N ALA A 14 14.21 28.35 1.82
CA ALA A 14 13.93 26.97 1.49
C ALA A 14 13.12 26.36 2.64
N ASN A 15 11.89 25.95 2.33
CA ASN A 15 11.01 25.31 3.30
C ASN A 15 11.59 23.92 3.62
N GLN A 16 12.57 23.89 4.52
CA GLN A 16 12.97 22.70 5.26
C GLN A 16 11.83 22.36 6.22
N GLY A 17 10.74 21.85 5.67
CA GLY A 17 9.71 21.15 6.44
C GLY A 17 10.27 19.81 6.91
N ALA A 18 11.22 19.85 7.85
CA ALA A 18 11.33 18.76 8.80
C ALA A 18 10.02 18.77 9.58
N LYS A 19 9.19 17.74 9.40
CA LYS A 19 8.09 17.51 10.34
C LYS A 19 8.74 17.47 11.74
N PRO A 20 8.17 18.13 12.77
CA PRO A 20 8.70 18.00 14.12
C PRO A 20 8.92 16.52 14.41
N GLY A 21 10.12 16.20 14.92
CA GLY A 21 10.51 14.84 15.25
C GLY A 21 9.38 14.19 16.02
N ARG A 22 8.87 13.10 15.47
CA ARG A 22 7.90 12.25 16.16
C ARG A 22 8.69 11.54 17.26
N ASP A 23 8.98 12.25 18.34
CA ASP A 23 9.62 11.74 19.56
C ASP A 23 8.61 10.86 20.31
N PHE A 24 8.08 9.85 19.64
CA PHE A 24 7.51 8.71 20.35
C PHE A 24 8.70 7.97 20.93
N LEU A 25 8.78 7.93 22.25
CA LEU A 25 9.67 6.99 22.92
C LEU A 25 9.15 5.58 22.58
N VAL A 26 9.72 4.98 21.53
CA VAL A 26 9.65 3.52 21.34
C VAL A 26 10.03 2.91 22.67
N SER A 27 9.14 2.09 23.24
CA SER A 27 9.33 1.56 24.58
C SER A 27 10.70 0.84 24.65
N PRO A 28 11.41 0.88 25.78
CA PRO A 28 12.66 0.13 25.93
C PRO A 28 12.49 -1.36 25.64
N SER A 29 11.29 -1.91 25.82
CA SER A 29 10.95 -3.29 25.45
C SER A 29 10.90 -3.48 23.94
N ALA A 30 10.24 -2.59 23.20
CA ALA A 30 10.19 -2.67 21.74
C ALA A 30 11.60 -2.51 21.13
N GLN A 31 12.44 -1.63 21.68
CA GLN A 31 13.84 -1.51 21.24
C GLN A 31 14.65 -2.80 21.43
N ARG A 32 14.38 -3.56 22.50
CA ARG A 32 15.01 -4.88 22.70
C ARG A 32 14.58 -5.87 21.62
N VAL A 33 13.28 -5.96 21.34
CA VAL A 33 12.76 -6.82 20.26
C VAL A 33 13.38 -6.43 18.91
N GLU A 34 13.49 -5.12 18.62
CA GLU A 34 14.15 -4.65 17.39
C GLU A 34 15.63 -5.04 17.31
N ALA A 35 16.34 -5.10 18.43
CA ALA A 35 17.74 -5.52 18.48
C ALA A 35 17.91 -7.02 18.25
N ASP A 36 16.89 -7.81 18.56
CA ASP A 36 16.85 -9.27 18.44
C ASP A 36 16.31 -9.74 17.07
N VAL A 37 15.89 -8.81 16.20
CA VAL A 37 15.51 -9.13 14.80
C VAL A 37 16.65 -9.92 14.13
N PRO A 38 16.36 -11.09 13.51
CA PRO A 38 17.36 -11.86 12.80
C PRO A 38 18.11 -11.00 11.77
N ARG A 39 19.44 -11.01 11.84
CA ARG A 39 20.31 -10.31 10.88
C ARG A 39 20.46 -11.11 9.59
N LEU A 40 19.35 -11.24 8.87
CA LEU A 40 19.32 -11.86 7.55
C LEU A 40 19.84 -10.89 6.51
N GLU A 41 20.77 -11.34 5.67
CA GLU A 41 21.22 -10.59 4.49
C GLU A 41 20.32 -10.89 3.31
N VAL A 42 20.02 -9.87 2.47
CA VAL A 42 19.32 -10.08 1.20
C VAL A 42 20.19 -10.97 0.31
N PRO A 43 19.79 -12.23 0.03
CA PRO A 43 20.60 -13.13 -0.77
C PRO A 43 20.72 -12.61 -2.20
N ARG A 44 21.87 -12.87 -2.84
CA ARG A 44 22.14 -12.47 -4.22
C ARG A 44 21.79 -13.59 -5.18
N ASP A 45 21.39 -13.19 -6.37
CA ASP A 45 21.12 -14.12 -7.45
C ASP A 45 22.44 -14.76 -7.93
N GLU A 46 22.47 -16.08 -8.05
CA GLU A 46 23.69 -16.82 -8.38
C GLU A 46 24.14 -16.57 -9.83
N ASP A 47 23.19 -16.35 -10.74
CA ASP A 47 23.47 -16.09 -12.16
C ASP A 47 23.89 -14.63 -12.40
N ASP A 48 23.43 -13.70 -11.56
CA ASP A 48 23.82 -12.29 -11.64
C ASP A 48 23.76 -11.60 -10.28
N TRP A 49 24.93 -11.53 -9.62
CA TRP A 49 25.11 -10.99 -8.28
C TRP A 49 24.64 -9.53 -8.11
N ARG A 50 24.42 -8.80 -9.21
CA ARG A 50 23.87 -7.43 -9.17
C ARG A 50 22.46 -7.41 -8.60
N TYR A 51 21.72 -8.51 -8.75
CA TYR A 51 20.32 -8.62 -8.34
C TYR A 51 20.14 -9.47 -7.08
N ALA A 52 19.03 -9.27 -6.38
CA ALA A 52 18.61 -10.15 -5.30
C ALA A 52 18.18 -11.52 -5.86
N GLN A 53 18.36 -12.57 -5.05
CA GLN A 53 17.90 -13.92 -5.38
C GLN A 53 16.44 -13.88 -5.82
N SER A 54 16.19 -14.49 -6.96
CA SER A 54 14.88 -14.50 -7.61
C SER A 54 14.45 -15.91 -7.97
N PHE A 55 13.14 -16.07 -8.14
CA PHE A 55 12.51 -17.36 -8.37
C PHE A 55 11.57 -17.29 -9.57
N ASP A 56 11.35 -18.41 -10.23
CA ASP A 56 10.17 -18.55 -11.07
C ASP A 56 8.92 -18.67 -10.20
N VAL A 57 7.74 -18.34 -10.74
CA VAL A 57 6.49 -18.28 -9.95
C VAL A 57 6.01 -19.63 -9.43
N ASP A 58 6.50 -20.72 -10.03
CA ASP A 58 6.26 -22.13 -9.72
C ASP A 58 7.41 -22.79 -8.97
N ASP A 59 8.44 -22.04 -8.57
CA ASP A 59 9.57 -22.56 -7.80
C ASP A 59 9.14 -22.96 -6.37
N GLU A 60 9.39 -24.21 -5.99
CA GLU A 60 9.02 -24.77 -4.69
C GLU A 60 9.73 -24.08 -3.50
N GLY A 61 10.92 -23.50 -3.75
CA GLY A 61 11.71 -22.77 -2.76
C GLY A 61 11.18 -21.37 -2.46
N ALA A 62 10.41 -20.76 -3.37
CA ALA A 62 9.94 -19.39 -3.25
C ALA A 62 9.08 -19.15 -2.00
N ALA A 63 8.20 -20.11 -1.67
CA ALA A 63 7.35 -20.00 -0.48
C ALA A 63 8.17 -20.11 0.82
N ALA A 64 9.20 -20.96 0.86
CA ALA A 64 10.09 -21.08 2.00
C ALA A 64 10.97 -19.82 2.17
N PHE A 65 11.45 -19.27 1.06
CA PHE A 65 12.15 -17.99 1.05
C PHE A 65 11.27 -16.87 1.60
N TYR A 66 10.05 -16.72 1.10
CA TYR A 66 9.10 -15.71 1.57
C TYR A 66 8.83 -15.81 3.07
N ARG A 67 8.61 -17.04 3.60
CA ARG A 67 8.39 -17.24 5.04
C ARG A 67 9.60 -16.80 5.87
N THR A 68 10.82 -17.02 5.36
CA THR A 68 12.07 -16.72 6.07
C THR A 68 12.41 -15.23 6.04
N PHE A 69 12.38 -14.62 4.86
CA PHE A 69 12.84 -13.24 4.65
C PHE A 69 11.71 -12.20 4.69
N GLY A 70 10.45 -12.63 4.56
CA GLY A 70 9.26 -11.77 4.52
C GLY A 70 9.03 -11.07 3.19
N PHE A 71 9.91 -11.29 2.21
CA PHE A 71 9.75 -10.90 0.82
C PHE A 71 10.21 -12.02 -0.10
N VAL A 72 9.85 -11.92 -1.38
CA VAL A 72 10.33 -12.78 -2.46
C VAL A 72 10.36 -11.98 -3.76
N VAL A 73 11.34 -12.29 -4.62
CA VAL A 73 11.43 -11.74 -5.98
C VAL A 73 11.07 -12.82 -6.97
N PHE A 74 10.07 -12.57 -7.81
CA PHE A 74 9.74 -13.43 -8.94
C PHE A 74 10.29 -12.82 -10.23
N ARG A 75 11.14 -13.55 -10.96
CA ARG A 75 11.73 -13.10 -12.23
C ARG A 75 10.84 -13.45 -13.43
N GLY A 76 11.02 -12.73 -14.53
CA GLY A 76 10.30 -12.97 -15.79
C GLY A 76 8.79 -13.00 -15.60
N VAL A 77 8.25 -12.15 -14.73
CA VAL A 77 6.80 -12.06 -14.48
C VAL A 77 6.12 -11.34 -15.64
N LEU A 78 6.79 -10.31 -16.16
CA LEU A 78 6.46 -9.66 -17.42
C LEU A 78 7.60 -9.90 -18.43
N ASP A 79 7.26 -10.02 -19.70
CA ASP A 79 8.25 -10.03 -20.78
C ASP A 79 8.67 -8.59 -21.20
N GLU A 80 9.65 -8.50 -22.10
CA GLU A 80 10.19 -7.23 -22.60
C GLU A 80 9.13 -6.36 -23.30
N ALA A 81 8.18 -6.97 -24.02
CA ALA A 81 7.13 -6.23 -24.71
C ALA A 81 6.10 -5.67 -23.72
N GLU A 82 5.80 -6.42 -22.66
CA GLU A 82 4.90 -6.01 -21.58
C GLU A 82 5.51 -4.89 -20.72
N THR A 83 6.81 -4.96 -20.39
CA THR A 83 7.50 -3.89 -19.65
C THR A 83 7.61 -2.62 -20.49
N GLU A 84 7.94 -2.74 -21.78
CA GLU A 84 7.96 -1.59 -22.69
C GLU A 84 6.58 -0.95 -22.83
N ALA A 85 5.53 -1.74 -23.07
CA ALA A 85 4.17 -1.22 -23.13
C ALA A 85 3.74 -0.55 -21.81
N SER A 86 4.21 -1.06 -20.66
CA SER A 86 3.96 -0.45 -19.35
C SER A 86 4.68 0.89 -19.19
N ARG A 87 5.94 1.00 -19.64
CA ARG A 87 6.66 2.29 -19.67
C ARG A 87 5.97 3.28 -20.59
N GLN A 88 5.49 2.84 -21.75
CA GLN A 88 4.78 3.72 -22.68
C GLN A 88 3.44 4.23 -22.12
N ASP A 89 2.69 3.41 -21.38
CA ASP A 89 1.51 3.84 -20.65
C ASP A 89 1.83 4.98 -19.65
N ILE A 90 2.97 4.88 -18.95
CA ILE A 90 3.45 5.88 -18.00
C ILE A 90 3.92 7.15 -18.72
N LEU A 91 4.80 7.02 -19.70
CA LEU A 91 5.40 8.14 -20.42
C LEU A 91 4.36 8.94 -21.19
N SER A 92 3.42 8.26 -21.86
CA SER A 92 2.31 8.91 -22.58
C SER A 92 1.39 9.67 -21.63
N TYR A 93 1.12 9.14 -20.43
CA TYR A 93 0.39 9.90 -19.40
C TYR A 93 1.16 11.16 -19.00
N VAL A 94 2.43 11.03 -18.64
CA VAL A 94 3.24 12.18 -18.18
C VAL A 94 3.28 13.25 -19.28
N GLN A 95 3.52 12.86 -20.53
CA GLN A 95 3.51 13.77 -21.67
C GLN A 95 2.14 14.46 -21.88
N SER A 96 1.04 13.76 -21.62
CA SER A 96 -0.31 14.33 -21.78
C SER A 96 -0.64 15.43 -20.77
N ILE A 97 0.01 15.42 -19.59
CA ILE A 97 -0.24 16.39 -18.51
C ILE A 97 0.93 17.35 -18.26
N CYS A 98 2.08 17.11 -18.88
CA CYS A 98 3.29 17.91 -18.74
C CYS A 98 3.75 18.40 -20.12
N PRO A 99 3.36 19.61 -20.55
CA PRO A 99 3.67 20.13 -21.88
C PRO A 99 5.17 20.19 -22.21
N ASP A 100 6.02 20.39 -21.21
CA ASP A 100 7.48 20.48 -21.42
C ASP A 100 8.16 19.11 -21.36
N PHE A 101 7.43 18.02 -21.15
CA PHE A 101 7.95 16.66 -21.14
C PHE A 101 7.80 16.01 -22.51
N ARG A 102 8.83 15.30 -22.96
CA ARG A 102 8.87 14.50 -24.20
C ARG A 102 9.40 13.11 -23.87
N ALA A 103 8.64 12.07 -24.20
CA ALA A 103 8.99 10.69 -23.89
C ALA A 103 10.29 10.23 -24.58
N ASP A 104 10.57 10.77 -25.76
CA ASP A 104 11.72 10.46 -26.62
C ASP A 104 12.95 11.36 -26.36
N ASP A 105 12.85 12.35 -25.46
CA ASP A 105 13.97 13.22 -25.09
C ASP A 105 14.14 13.28 -23.57
N THR A 106 15.10 12.49 -23.06
CA THR A 106 15.40 12.39 -21.63
C THR A 106 15.86 13.71 -20.99
N ALA A 107 16.36 14.67 -21.77
CA ALA A 107 16.73 15.99 -21.24
C ALA A 107 15.50 16.76 -20.72
N THR A 108 14.33 16.48 -21.30
CA THR A 108 13.06 17.09 -20.90
C THR A 108 12.42 16.46 -19.67
N TRP A 109 12.90 15.28 -19.23
CA TRP A 109 12.26 14.51 -18.15
C TRP A 109 12.30 15.24 -16.81
N THR A 110 13.15 16.26 -16.68
CA THR A 110 13.19 17.16 -15.52
C THR A 110 11.93 18.02 -15.35
N ALA A 111 11.09 18.12 -16.38
CA ALA A 111 9.79 18.79 -16.33
C ALA A 111 8.77 18.03 -15.46
N TRP A 112 8.89 16.70 -15.34
CA TRP A 112 8.08 15.91 -14.43
C TRP A 112 8.43 16.22 -12.97
N LYS A 113 7.49 16.82 -12.24
CA LYS A 113 7.66 17.22 -10.84
C LYS A 113 6.56 16.63 -9.96
N SER A 114 6.49 15.29 -9.90
CA SER A 114 5.58 14.65 -8.95
C SER A 114 5.84 15.15 -7.53
N LYS A 115 4.77 15.49 -6.81
CA LYS A 115 4.84 15.92 -5.41
C LYS A 115 4.97 14.75 -4.43
N VAL A 116 4.83 13.51 -4.90
CA VAL A 116 4.69 12.31 -4.06
C VAL A 116 5.53 11.17 -4.66
N PHE A 117 6.86 11.30 -4.61
CA PHE A 117 7.79 10.23 -5.00
C PHE A 117 7.54 9.67 -6.41
N GLY A 118 7.48 10.53 -7.43
CA GLY A 118 7.29 10.07 -8.81
C GLY A 118 5.90 9.52 -9.17
N THR A 119 4.92 9.51 -8.23
CA THR A 119 3.58 8.96 -8.46
C THR A 119 2.58 10.00 -9.00
N PRO A 120 1.55 9.57 -9.76
CA PRO A 120 0.42 10.43 -10.12
C PRO A 120 -0.53 10.66 -8.93
N ASN A 121 -1.46 11.61 -9.07
CA ASN A 121 -2.51 11.83 -8.09
C ASN A 121 -3.46 10.62 -8.04
N VAL A 122 -3.78 10.13 -6.84
CA VAL A 122 -4.75 9.03 -6.66
C VAL A 122 -6.13 9.34 -7.25
N GLY A 123 -6.54 10.61 -7.26
CA GLY A 123 -7.82 11.03 -7.83
C GLY A 123 -7.85 10.97 -9.36
N ASP A 124 -6.70 10.90 -10.03
CA ASP A 124 -6.61 10.88 -11.49
C ASP A 124 -6.72 9.45 -12.04
N SER A 125 -7.95 9.03 -12.33
CA SER A 125 -8.20 7.70 -12.88
C SER A 125 -7.51 7.47 -14.24
N SER A 126 -7.24 8.50 -15.04
CA SER A 126 -6.56 8.34 -16.33
C SER A 126 -5.11 7.88 -16.17
N ALA A 127 -4.47 8.16 -15.04
CA ALA A 127 -3.14 7.67 -14.72
C ALA A 127 -3.14 6.18 -14.36
N ILE A 128 -4.21 5.69 -13.75
CA ILE A 128 -4.28 4.36 -13.12
C ILE A 128 -4.80 3.31 -14.12
N TRP A 129 -5.79 3.71 -14.92
CA TRP A 129 -6.52 2.87 -15.87
C TRP A 129 -5.92 2.97 -17.26
N ARG A 130 -4.61 2.69 -17.36
CA ARG A 130 -3.90 2.54 -18.64
C ARG A 130 -3.90 1.09 -19.10
N LYS A 131 -3.79 0.87 -20.41
CA LYS A 131 -4.08 -0.42 -21.04
C LYS A 131 -3.19 -1.54 -20.52
N GLN A 132 -1.87 -1.40 -20.61
CA GLN A 132 -0.92 -2.39 -20.12
C GLN A 132 -0.88 -2.42 -18.59
N LEU A 133 -0.98 -1.27 -17.91
CA LEU A 133 -1.01 -1.25 -16.43
C LEU A 133 -2.22 -2.02 -15.86
N VAL A 134 -3.38 -1.97 -16.51
CA VAL A 134 -4.54 -2.81 -16.14
C VAL A 134 -4.30 -4.28 -16.48
N ARG A 135 -3.65 -4.59 -17.60
CA ARG A 135 -3.28 -5.98 -17.94
C ARG A 135 -2.37 -6.61 -16.90
N ASN A 136 -1.37 -5.89 -16.44
CA ASN A 136 -0.44 -6.33 -15.40
C ASN A 136 -1.17 -6.72 -14.09
N ARG A 137 -2.26 -6.02 -13.76
CA ARG A 137 -3.07 -6.26 -12.54
C ARG A 137 -3.82 -7.60 -12.55
N HIS A 138 -4.08 -8.14 -13.73
CA HIS A 138 -4.73 -9.44 -13.89
C HIS A 138 -3.83 -10.42 -14.67
N HIS A 139 -2.51 -10.21 -14.63
CA HIS A 139 -1.56 -11.10 -15.29
C HIS A 139 -1.44 -12.43 -14.54
N PRO A 140 -1.49 -13.60 -15.23
CA PRO A 140 -1.44 -14.90 -14.56
C PRO A 140 -0.20 -15.12 -13.70
N ARG A 141 0.98 -14.67 -14.15
CA ARG A 141 2.24 -14.80 -13.37
C ARG A 141 2.27 -13.87 -12.16
N VAL A 142 1.63 -12.69 -12.24
CA VAL A 142 1.44 -11.81 -11.06
C VAL A 142 0.58 -12.52 -10.03
N ALA A 143 -0.54 -13.11 -10.47
CA ALA A 143 -1.42 -13.84 -9.59
C ALA A 143 -0.76 -15.08 -8.96
N ALA A 144 0.02 -15.83 -9.74
CA ALA A 144 0.79 -16.97 -9.24
C ALA A 144 1.80 -16.56 -8.16
N GLY A 145 2.56 -15.48 -8.36
CA GLY A 145 3.52 -15.01 -7.35
C GLY A 145 2.85 -14.62 -6.02
N PHE A 146 1.72 -13.91 -6.08
CA PHE A 146 0.94 -13.58 -4.87
C PHE A 146 0.31 -14.83 -4.23
N ALA A 147 -0.17 -15.77 -5.04
CA ALA A 147 -0.72 -17.05 -4.57
C ALA A 147 0.32 -17.85 -3.78
N THR A 148 1.55 -17.95 -4.32
CA THR A 148 2.70 -18.57 -3.64
C THR A 148 3.04 -17.89 -2.32
N ALA A 149 3.10 -16.54 -2.30
CA ALA A 149 3.40 -15.79 -1.08
C ALA A 149 2.31 -15.92 0.00
N LEU A 150 1.05 -15.93 -0.40
CA LEU A 150 -0.10 -15.99 0.50
C LEU A 150 -0.54 -17.42 0.86
N GLY A 151 0.01 -18.45 0.21
CA GLY A 151 -0.36 -19.84 0.41
C GLY A 151 -1.81 -20.14 0.02
N CYS A 152 -2.26 -19.61 -1.12
CA CYS A 152 -3.63 -19.76 -1.61
C CYS A 152 -3.66 -19.95 -3.13
N GLU A 153 -4.84 -20.22 -3.69
CA GLU A 153 -5.03 -20.38 -5.13
C GLU A 153 -5.22 -19.03 -5.83
N ALA A 154 -4.63 -18.84 -7.02
CA ALA A 154 -4.71 -17.58 -7.77
C ALA A 154 -6.16 -17.07 -8.03
N PRO A 155 -7.16 -17.91 -8.36
CA PRO A 155 -8.57 -17.47 -8.50
C PRO A 155 -9.21 -16.94 -7.22
N SER A 156 -8.66 -17.30 -6.05
CA SER A 156 -9.12 -16.81 -4.74
C SER A 156 -8.64 -15.39 -4.45
N LEU A 157 -7.83 -14.80 -5.32
CA LEU A 157 -7.31 -13.44 -5.16
C LEU A 157 -8.14 -12.40 -5.92
N LEU A 158 -8.14 -11.18 -5.40
CA LEU A 158 -8.63 -9.98 -6.04
C LEU A 158 -7.52 -8.93 -6.08
N CYS A 159 -7.29 -8.38 -7.26
CA CYS A 159 -6.35 -7.28 -7.43
C CYS A 159 -6.87 -6.02 -6.74
N ASN A 160 -5.98 -5.18 -6.24
CA ASN A 160 -6.30 -3.82 -5.86
C ASN A 160 -5.65 -2.81 -6.80
N HIS A 161 -6.34 -1.69 -7.06
CA HIS A 161 -5.90 -0.71 -8.04
C HIS A 161 -5.08 0.38 -7.34
N ASP A 162 -3.75 0.25 -7.43
CA ASP A 162 -2.78 1.23 -6.96
C ASP A 162 -2.09 1.95 -8.13
N ARG A 163 -1.23 2.90 -7.79
CA ARG A 163 -0.48 3.79 -8.66
C ARG A 163 0.74 3.10 -9.27
N TRP A 164 1.47 3.87 -10.05
CA TRP A 164 2.84 3.60 -10.49
C TRP A 164 3.73 4.76 -10.05
N ALA A 165 5.05 4.57 -10.07
CA ALA A 165 6.00 5.66 -9.92
C ALA A 165 6.97 5.70 -11.10
N PHE A 166 7.25 6.94 -11.51
CA PHE A 166 8.29 7.29 -12.45
C PHE A 166 9.27 8.23 -11.75
N TYR A 167 10.45 7.71 -11.47
CA TYR A 167 11.56 8.49 -10.94
C TYR A 167 12.43 8.92 -12.11
N ARG A 168 12.51 10.23 -12.33
CA ARG A 168 13.35 10.84 -13.36
C ARG A 168 14.83 10.80 -12.98
N LEU A 169 15.68 11.02 -13.97
CA LEU A 169 17.13 11.13 -13.80
C LEU A 169 17.46 12.16 -12.70
N GLY A 170 18.26 11.75 -11.72
CA GLY A 170 18.74 12.59 -10.62
C GLY A 170 17.72 12.87 -9.51
N GLU A 171 16.49 12.32 -9.58
CA GLU A 171 15.54 12.46 -8.49
C GLU A 171 15.91 11.56 -7.32
N ARG A 172 16.53 12.19 -6.31
CA ARG A 172 16.83 11.55 -5.03
C ARG A 172 15.55 11.50 -4.19
N THR A 173 14.90 10.34 -4.16
CA THR A 173 13.89 10.05 -3.14
C THR A 173 14.51 10.17 -1.75
N ARG A 174 13.69 10.38 -0.72
CA ARG A 174 14.17 10.30 0.67
C ARG A 174 14.10 8.85 1.13
N ARG A 175 15.06 8.43 1.95
CA ARG A 175 14.96 7.17 2.70
C ARG A 175 13.71 7.23 3.56
N ASN A 176 12.82 6.25 3.46
CA ASN A 176 11.57 6.23 4.24
C ASN A 176 11.24 4.81 4.71
N VAL A 177 11.92 4.32 5.75
CA VAL A 177 11.59 3.02 6.35
C VAL A 177 10.33 3.15 7.21
N HIS A 178 9.33 2.30 6.99
CA HIS A 178 8.00 2.35 7.61
C HIS A 178 7.27 1.00 7.54
N LEU A 179 6.06 0.99 8.10
CA LEU A 179 5.02 0.02 7.80
C LEU A 179 3.83 0.75 7.18
N ASP A 180 3.27 0.20 6.10
CA ASP A 180 2.03 0.72 5.48
C ASP A 180 0.76 0.39 6.28
N ILE A 181 0.94 -0.35 7.39
CA ILE A 181 -0.07 -0.62 8.40
C ILE A 181 0.26 0.13 9.69
N ASN A 182 -0.78 0.46 10.44
CA ASN A 182 -0.64 0.85 11.83
C ASN A 182 -0.61 -0.44 12.68
N PRO A 183 0.46 -0.70 13.45
CA PRO A 183 0.65 -1.96 14.15
C PRO A 183 -0.47 -2.27 15.14
N TRP A 184 -0.94 -1.28 15.88
CA TRP A 184 -2.07 -1.39 16.81
C TRP A 184 -3.36 -1.76 16.09
N GLN A 185 -3.67 -1.02 15.02
CA GLN A 185 -4.90 -1.21 14.24
C GLN A 185 -4.90 -2.50 13.40
N TYR A 186 -3.73 -3.05 13.11
CA TYR A 186 -3.61 -4.33 12.43
C TYR A 186 -4.17 -5.46 13.29
N TYR A 187 -4.09 -5.37 14.62
CA TYR A 187 -4.70 -6.35 15.53
C TYR A 187 -6.19 -6.11 15.73
N ALA A 188 -6.96 -7.20 15.85
CA ALA A 188 -8.42 -7.14 15.86
C ALA A 188 -9.02 -6.36 17.05
N HIS A 189 -8.40 -6.41 18.23
CA HIS A 189 -8.90 -5.72 19.43
C HIS A 189 -8.83 -4.19 19.28
N GLU A 190 -7.87 -3.68 18.48
CA GLU A 190 -7.67 -2.24 18.26
C GLU A 190 -8.05 -1.78 16.85
N GLY A 191 -8.26 -2.67 15.88
CA GLY A 191 -8.53 -2.37 14.47
C GLY A 191 -9.90 -1.79 14.13
N ALA A 192 -10.60 -1.18 15.09
CA ALA A 192 -11.93 -0.60 14.87
C ALA A 192 -11.90 0.50 13.79
N ARG A 193 -10.84 1.32 13.74
CA ARG A 193 -10.73 2.40 12.73
C ARG A 193 -10.51 1.83 11.34
N VAL A 194 -9.67 0.81 11.22
CA VAL A 194 -9.44 0.11 9.94
C VAL A 194 -10.70 -0.57 9.45
N ARG A 195 -11.44 -1.26 10.33
CA ARG A 195 -12.73 -1.87 9.96
C ARG A 195 -13.78 -0.84 9.55
N ALA A 196 -13.88 0.27 10.27
CA ALA A 196 -14.80 1.35 9.94
C ALA A 196 -14.45 1.97 8.57
N ALA A 197 -13.16 2.23 8.31
CA ALA A 197 -12.68 2.74 7.02
C ALA A 197 -12.94 1.75 5.87
N PHE A 198 -12.72 0.45 6.11
CA PHE A 198 -13.03 -0.61 5.16
C PHE A 198 -14.53 -0.62 4.82
N ALA A 199 -15.40 -0.58 5.84
CA ALA A 199 -16.85 -0.58 5.70
C ALA A 199 -17.39 0.68 5.00
N ALA A 200 -16.77 1.83 5.23
CA ALA A 200 -17.17 3.14 4.69
C ALA A 200 -16.66 3.41 3.26
N ALA A 201 -16.04 2.43 2.58
CA ALA A 201 -15.50 2.61 1.24
C ALA A 201 -16.57 3.04 0.22
N ASP A 202 -16.33 4.17 -0.45
CA ASP A 202 -17.25 4.75 -1.42
C ASP A 202 -16.90 4.36 -2.87
N PHE A 203 -17.49 3.26 -3.36
CA PHE A 203 -17.29 2.75 -4.72
C PHE A 203 -17.91 3.62 -5.84
N ARG A 204 -18.43 4.82 -5.52
CA ARG A 204 -18.69 5.85 -6.54
C ARG A 204 -17.39 6.46 -7.07
N SER A 205 -16.32 6.47 -6.26
CA SER A 205 -14.99 6.92 -6.65
C SER A 205 -14.02 5.76 -6.83
N HIS A 206 -13.17 5.83 -7.86
CA HIS A 206 -12.10 4.85 -8.07
C HIS A 206 -11.07 4.85 -6.93
N GLU A 207 -10.94 5.95 -6.20
CA GLU A 207 -10.07 6.05 -5.03
C GLU A 207 -10.41 5.03 -3.94
N ALA A 208 -11.65 4.51 -3.89
CA ALA A 208 -12.03 3.48 -2.94
C ALA A 208 -11.20 2.20 -3.11
N LEU A 209 -10.84 1.85 -4.35
CA LEU A 209 -9.96 0.71 -4.64
C LEU A 209 -8.60 0.96 -3.97
N PHE A 210 -7.96 2.08 -4.26
CA PHE A 210 -6.69 2.45 -3.64
C PHE A 210 -6.76 2.51 -2.10
N LYS A 211 -7.76 3.19 -1.52
CA LYS A 211 -7.86 3.39 -0.07
C LYS A 211 -8.04 2.07 0.68
N GLN A 212 -8.74 1.10 0.09
CA GLN A 212 -8.87 -0.22 0.68
C GLN A 212 -7.54 -1.00 0.75
N ASN A 213 -6.49 -0.58 0.02
CA ASN A 213 -5.21 -1.30 0.00
C ASN A 213 -4.56 -1.39 1.38
N ASN A 214 -4.73 -0.33 2.19
CA ASN A 214 -4.17 -0.23 3.54
C ASN A 214 -5.22 -0.51 4.63
N CYS A 215 -6.45 -0.88 4.25
CA CYS A 215 -7.51 -1.23 5.18
C CYS A 215 -7.47 -2.72 5.52
N ILE A 216 -6.34 -3.18 6.05
CA ILE A 216 -6.08 -4.60 6.35
C ILE A 216 -5.88 -4.83 7.85
N THR A 217 -6.31 -6.00 8.33
CA THR A 217 -6.13 -6.45 9.72
C THR A 217 -5.73 -7.92 9.74
N ARG A 218 -5.13 -8.38 10.84
CA ARG A 218 -4.80 -9.80 11.09
C ARG A 218 -6.01 -10.72 10.92
N ALA A 219 -7.20 -10.26 11.32
CA ALA A 219 -8.44 -11.04 11.23
C ALA A 219 -8.88 -11.30 9.78
N LEU A 220 -8.41 -10.51 8.82
CA LEU A 220 -8.70 -10.65 7.39
C LEU A 220 -7.73 -11.60 6.67
N GLY A 221 -6.85 -12.28 7.41
CA GLY A 221 -5.91 -13.26 6.87
C GLY A 221 -4.51 -12.69 6.58
N PRO A 222 -3.65 -13.47 5.89
CA PRO A 222 -2.34 -13.01 5.46
C PRO A 222 -2.47 -11.93 4.39
N HIS A 223 -1.52 -10.99 4.40
CA HIS A 223 -1.55 -9.79 3.58
C HIS A 223 -0.19 -9.58 2.95
N ALA A 224 -0.16 -9.38 1.63
CA ALA A 224 1.05 -9.03 0.90
C ALA A 224 0.85 -7.78 0.06
N GLN A 225 1.94 -7.06 -0.18
CA GLN A 225 2.04 -5.96 -1.12
C GLN A 225 3.06 -6.33 -2.19
N GLY A 226 3.09 -5.59 -3.30
CA GLY A 226 4.04 -5.87 -4.36
C GLY A 226 4.31 -4.70 -5.29
N THR A 227 5.39 -4.86 -6.05
CA THR A 227 5.78 -3.94 -7.12
C THR A 227 6.33 -4.71 -8.30
N LEU A 228 5.95 -4.28 -9.51
CA LEU A 228 6.53 -4.72 -10.76
C LEU A 228 7.64 -3.76 -11.18
N ALA A 229 8.84 -4.29 -11.40
CA ALA A 229 9.96 -3.55 -11.96
C ALA A 229 9.78 -3.44 -13.47
N LEU A 230 9.51 -2.23 -13.96
CA LEU A 230 9.32 -1.94 -15.39
C LEU A 230 10.62 -1.42 -16.03
N SER A 231 11.74 -1.54 -15.34
CA SER A 231 13.10 -1.27 -15.77
C SER A 231 14.03 -1.95 -14.77
N ASP A 232 15.28 -2.19 -15.14
CA ASP A 232 16.30 -2.65 -14.20
C ASP A 232 16.40 -1.71 -12.98
N ASN A 233 16.63 -2.30 -11.80
CA ASN A 233 16.89 -1.58 -10.57
C ASN A 233 18.06 -2.20 -9.80
N GLN A 234 19.22 -1.56 -9.86
CA GLN A 234 20.44 -2.02 -9.20
C GLN A 234 20.57 -1.44 -7.78
N ALA A 235 21.61 -1.86 -7.06
CA ALA A 235 21.81 -1.53 -5.65
C ALA A 235 21.99 -0.03 -5.39
N GLU A 236 22.52 0.71 -6.36
CA GLU A 236 22.81 2.13 -6.28
C GLU A 236 21.63 3.01 -6.66
N ASP A 237 20.71 2.54 -7.52
CA ASP A 237 19.54 3.31 -7.98
C ASP A 237 18.59 3.64 -6.83
N ALA A 238 17.65 4.58 -6.95
CA ALA A 238 16.54 4.64 -5.97
C ALA A 238 15.68 3.35 -6.02
N GLY A 239 15.35 2.71 -4.91
CA GLY A 239 14.80 1.34 -4.94
C GLY A 239 13.98 0.92 -3.73
N PHE A 240 13.34 -0.25 -3.83
CA PHE A 240 12.76 -0.90 -2.65
C PHE A 240 13.89 -1.29 -1.67
N LEU A 241 13.61 -1.10 -0.38
CA LEU A 241 14.39 -1.65 0.72
C LEU A 241 13.47 -2.32 1.73
N CYS A 242 14.03 -3.25 2.50
CA CYS A 242 13.33 -3.89 3.61
C CYS A 242 14.30 -4.30 4.71
N VAL A 243 13.75 -4.68 5.87
CA VAL A 243 14.49 -5.37 6.93
C VAL A 243 14.13 -6.85 6.84
N PRO A 244 14.95 -7.70 6.18
CA PRO A 244 14.59 -9.08 5.97
C PRO A 244 14.36 -9.81 7.30
N GLY A 245 13.27 -10.55 7.41
CA GLY A 245 12.91 -11.30 8.62
C GLY A 245 12.15 -10.49 9.68
N SER A 246 11.97 -9.17 9.53
CA SER A 246 11.29 -8.36 10.56
C SER A 246 9.82 -8.72 10.76
N HIS A 247 9.17 -9.32 9.76
CA HIS A 247 7.78 -9.79 9.85
C HIS A 247 7.63 -10.94 10.86
N ALA A 248 8.69 -11.70 11.12
CA ALA A 248 8.67 -12.84 12.04
C ALA A 248 8.59 -12.41 13.51
N VAL A 249 9.13 -11.24 13.86
CA VAL A 249 9.07 -10.67 15.22
C VAL A 249 7.97 -9.62 15.39
N PHE A 250 7.14 -9.42 14.37
CA PHE A 250 6.13 -8.36 14.36
C PHE A 250 5.15 -8.48 15.55
N ASP A 251 4.70 -9.69 15.86
CA ASP A 251 3.75 -9.93 16.97
C ASP A 251 4.35 -9.54 18.33
N GLU A 252 5.57 -9.99 18.62
CA GLU A 252 6.30 -9.65 19.83
C GLU A 252 6.61 -8.14 19.90
N TRP A 253 7.00 -7.55 18.77
CA TRP A 253 7.31 -6.13 18.69
C TRP A 253 6.09 -5.26 19.00
N VAL A 254 4.92 -5.58 18.43
CA VAL A 254 3.68 -4.83 18.70
C VAL A 254 3.24 -5.00 20.15
N GLU A 255 3.34 -6.19 20.72
CA GLU A 255 3.07 -6.39 22.15
C GLU A 255 4.00 -5.52 23.02
N ALA A 256 5.28 -5.46 22.66
CA ALA A 256 6.27 -4.65 23.36
C ALA A 256 6.06 -3.13 23.19
N LEU A 257 5.39 -2.66 22.13
CA LEU A 257 5.02 -1.25 21.97
C LEU A 257 4.04 -0.77 23.06
N GLY A 258 3.23 -1.68 23.62
CA GLY A 258 2.16 -1.32 24.54
C GLY A 258 0.95 -0.68 23.84
N PRO A 259 0.08 0.05 24.56
CA PRO A 259 -1.15 0.60 23.99
C PRO A 259 -0.88 1.72 22.96
N GLU A 260 -1.80 1.87 22.01
CA GLU A 260 -1.71 2.93 21.00
C GLU A 260 -1.66 4.34 21.64
N PRO A 261 -0.66 5.17 21.32
CA PRO A 261 -0.62 6.55 21.80
C PRO A 261 -1.82 7.36 21.30
N ALA A 262 -2.41 8.20 22.16
CA ALA A 262 -3.60 9.00 21.81
C ALA A 262 -3.47 9.93 20.59
N HIS A 263 -2.24 10.24 20.18
CA HIS A 263 -1.93 11.09 19.03
C HIS A 263 -1.58 10.28 17.76
N GLU A 264 -1.46 8.95 17.87
CA GLU A 264 -1.31 8.09 16.72
C GLU A 264 -2.67 7.91 16.03
N SER A 265 -2.75 8.41 14.80
CA SER A 265 -4.00 8.47 14.03
C SER A 265 -3.84 8.04 12.57
N GLY A 266 -2.61 7.67 12.18
CA GLY A 266 -2.31 7.22 10.82
C GLY A 266 -2.69 5.76 10.58
N PHE A 267 -2.91 5.44 9.31
CA PHE A 267 -2.96 4.06 8.81
C PHE A 267 -1.58 3.46 8.56
N ARG A 268 -0.53 4.27 8.66
CA ARG A 268 0.89 3.96 8.42
C ARG A 268 1.66 4.25 9.69
N TYR A 269 2.67 3.43 9.98
CA TYR A 269 3.59 3.64 11.09
C TYR A 269 4.97 4.08 10.60
N ASP A 270 5.41 5.24 11.05
CA ASP A 270 6.74 5.78 10.80
C ASP A 270 7.63 5.53 12.03
N TYR A 271 8.83 5.00 11.79
CA TYR A 271 9.79 4.72 12.86
C TYR A 271 10.46 6.00 13.37
N ALA A 272 10.71 6.06 14.67
CA ALA A 272 11.54 7.11 15.27
C ALA A 272 13.02 6.94 14.89
N ASP A 273 13.79 8.03 14.91
CA ASP A 273 15.20 8.06 14.48
C ASP A 273 16.10 7.12 15.31
N HIS A 274 15.73 6.84 16.57
CA HIS A 274 16.47 5.93 17.43
C HIS A 274 16.19 4.45 17.18
N SER A 275 15.14 4.09 16.44
CA SER A 275 14.81 2.69 16.12
C SER A 275 15.97 1.95 15.44
N HIS A 276 16.11 0.66 15.73
CA HIS A 276 17.13 -0.19 15.12
C HIS A 276 16.75 -0.64 13.72
N LEU A 277 15.45 -0.84 13.47
CA LEU A 277 14.93 -1.37 12.20
C LEU A 277 15.33 -0.53 10.98
N PRO A 278 15.16 0.80 10.94
CA PRO A 278 15.60 1.61 9.79
C PRO A 278 17.08 1.52 9.46
N LYS A 279 17.94 1.25 10.45
CA LYS A 279 19.41 1.23 10.33
C LYS A 279 19.91 -0.05 9.66
N ILE A 280 19.16 -1.14 9.79
CA ILE A 280 19.50 -2.45 9.22
C ILE A 280 18.72 -2.77 7.93
N ALA A 281 17.90 -1.84 7.43
CA ALA A 281 17.17 -2.03 6.19
C ALA A 281 18.11 -2.04 4.97
N GLN A 282 17.96 -3.06 4.14
CA GLN A 282 18.79 -3.42 3.00
C GLN A 282 18.05 -3.24 1.67
N ARG A 283 18.81 -2.99 0.61
CA ARG A 283 18.30 -2.90 -0.76
C ARG A 283 17.90 -4.26 -1.31
N VAL A 284 16.86 -4.27 -2.14
CA VAL A 284 16.48 -5.43 -2.96
C VAL A 284 16.56 -5.02 -4.43
N PRO A 285 17.71 -5.20 -5.09
CA PRO A 285 17.86 -4.92 -6.51
C PRO A 285 17.16 -6.00 -7.34
N VAL A 286 16.52 -5.61 -8.44
CA VAL A 286 15.71 -6.51 -9.26
C VAL A 286 15.86 -6.22 -10.75
N ARG A 287 15.74 -7.29 -11.54
CA ARG A 287 15.74 -7.20 -13.01
C ARG A 287 14.44 -6.59 -13.50
N GLU A 288 14.50 -5.97 -14.67
CA GLU A 288 13.30 -5.63 -15.43
C GLU A 288 12.37 -6.86 -15.58
N GLY A 289 11.06 -6.62 -15.54
CA GLY A 289 10.03 -7.65 -15.65
C GLY A 289 9.84 -8.49 -14.39
N SER A 290 10.63 -8.25 -13.34
CA SER A 290 10.48 -8.93 -12.06
C SER A 290 9.40 -8.32 -11.17
N MET A 291 8.85 -9.11 -10.26
CA MET A 291 7.93 -8.67 -9.23
C MET A 291 8.53 -8.90 -7.85
N ILE A 292 8.55 -7.88 -7.00
CA ILE A 292 8.80 -8.04 -5.56
C ILE A 292 7.44 -8.20 -4.89
N VAL A 293 7.29 -9.22 -4.04
CA VAL A 293 6.14 -9.41 -3.15
C VAL A 293 6.64 -9.46 -1.71
N TRP A 294 6.00 -8.74 -0.80
CA TRP A 294 6.39 -8.70 0.62
C TRP A 294 5.19 -8.75 1.57
N ASP A 295 5.41 -9.32 2.75
CA ASP A 295 4.44 -9.39 3.84
C ASP A 295 4.10 -7.98 4.33
N ALA A 296 2.83 -7.67 4.56
CA ALA A 296 2.40 -6.35 5.04
C ALA A 296 3.02 -5.95 6.40
N ARG A 297 3.53 -6.92 7.16
CA ARG A 297 4.25 -6.73 8.43
C ARG A 297 5.77 -6.54 8.23
N LEU A 298 6.28 -6.76 7.02
CA LEU A 298 7.69 -6.54 6.72
C LEU A 298 7.99 -5.03 6.77
N VAL A 299 9.02 -4.65 7.51
CA VAL A 299 9.47 -3.28 7.58
C VAL A 299 10.17 -2.93 6.28
N HIS A 300 9.68 -1.91 5.59
CA HIS A 300 10.08 -1.63 4.22
C HIS A 300 10.04 -0.15 3.89
N GLY A 301 10.39 0.18 2.65
CA GLY A 301 10.42 1.54 2.19
C GLY A 301 11.16 1.72 0.87
N SER A 302 11.51 2.97 0.62
CA SER A 302 12.30 3.39 -0.53
C SER A 302 13.66 3.88 -0.07
N ALA A 303 14.69 3.52 -0.83
CA ALA A 303 16.02 4.06 -0.71
C ALA A 303 16.19 5.27 -1.65
N PRO A 304 16.96 6.29 -1.23
CA PRO A 304 17.44 7.32 -2.13
C PRO A 304 18.31 6.71 -3.22
N ASP A 305 18.42 7.41 -4.36
CA ASP A 305 19.48 7.15 -5.30
C ASP A 305 20.85 7.42 -4.63
N GLN A 306 21.73 6.42 -4.71
CA GLN A 306 23.08 6.39 -4.17
C GLN A 306 24.16 6.38 -5.27
N SER A 307 23.78 6.63 -6.53
CA SER A 307 24.72 6.71 -7.63
C SER A 307 25.79 7.79 -7.33
N PRO A 308 27.08 7.52 -7.64
CA PRO A 308 28.15 8.50 -7.43
C PRO A 308 27.83 9.84 -8.09
N ALA A 309 28.36 10.93 -7.52
CA ALA A 309 28.21 12.24 -8.14
C ALA A 309 28.78 12.24 -9.56
N GLY A 310 27.97 12.65 -10.54
CA GLY A 310 28.34 12.65 -11.96
C GLY A 310 28.09 11.34 -12.70
N ALA A 311 27.68 10.27 -12.00
CA ALA A 311 27.14 9.08 -12.67
C ALA A 311 25.75 9.37 -13.25
N GLU A 312 25.45 8.80 -14.41
CA GLU A 312 24.11 8.86 -14.99
C GLU A 312 23.14 8.10 -14.07
N CYS A 313 22.30 8.84 -13.34
CA CYS A 313 21.20 8.24 -12.60
C CYS A 313 20.24 7.63 -13.61
N ARG A 314 19.84 6.37 -13.44
CA ARG A 314 18.83 5.76 -14.32
C ARG A 314 17.43 6.21 -13.95
N ALA A 315 16.59 6.36 -14.95
CA ALA A 315 15.18 6.49 -14.71
C ALA A 315 14.60 5.17 -14.24
N ARG A 316 13.63 5.24 -13.33
CA ARG A 316 12.99 4.05 -12.77
C ARG A 316 11.50 4.10 -12.99
N PHE A 317 10.99 2.97 -13.50
CA PHE A 317 9.58 2.74 -13.70
C PHE A 317 9.15 1.58 -12.81
N VAL A 318 8.12 1.79 -12.00
CA VAL A 318 7.57 0.77 -11.12
C VAL A 318 6.05 0.87 -11.09
N GLN A 319 5.38 -0.27 -11.12
CA GLN A 319 3.94 -0.33 -10.87
C GLN A 319 3.69 -0.96 -9.51
N MET A 320 2.94 -0.30 -8.64
CA MET A 320 2.46 -0.90 -7.40
C MET A 320 1.30 -1.85 -7.72
N VAL A 321 1.39 -3.07 -7.19
CA VAL A 321 0.37 -4.11 -7.34
C VAL A 321 0.12 -4.74 -5.98
N ALA A 322 -1.15 -5.01 -5.67
CA ALA A 322 -1.51 -5.78 -4.49
C ALA A 322 -2.64 -6.72 -4.86
N LEU A 323 -2.53 -7.98 -4.53
CA LEU A 323 -3.61 -8.95 -4.61
C LEU A 323 -3.96 -9.38 -3.19
N ARG A 324 -5.25 -9.47 -2.91
CA ARG A 324 -5.78 -9.79 -1.59
C ARG A 324 -6.72 -10.99 -1.67
N PRO A 325 -6.83 -11.81 -0.62
CA PRO A 325 -7.84 -12.86 -0.56
C PRO A 325 -9.25 -12.31 -0.80
N ARG A 326 -10.01 -12.95 -1.67
CA ARG A 326 -11.41 -12.61 -1.98
C ARG A 326 -12.29 -12.62 -0.74
N SER A 327 -11.98 -13.48 0.22
CA SER A 327 -12.65 -13.60 1.51
C SER A 327 -12.71 -12.28 2.29
N MET A 328 -11.83 -11.32 2.01
CA MET A 328 -11.93 -9.96 2.55
C MET A 328 -13.25 -9.24 2.23
N TRP A 329 -13.88 -9.56 1.11
CA TRP A 329 -15.13 -8.90 0.67
C TRP A 329 -16.35 -9.83 0.74
N GLU A 330 -16.19 -11.09 1.11
CA GLU A 330 -17.30 -12.04 1.24
C GLU A 330 -18.28 -11.59 2.33
N GLY A 331 -19.59 -11.68 2.05
CA GLY A 331 -20.64 -11.29 3.00
C GLY A 331 -20.80 -9.78 3.25
N THR A 332 -19.96 -8.92 2.67
CA THR A 332 -19.99 -7.46 2.95
C THR A 332 -20.88 -6.64 2.00
N GLY A 333 -21.38 -7.25 0.92
CA GLY A 333 -22.04 -6.54 -0.20
C GLY A 333 -21.09 -5.69 -1.05
N GLN A 334 -19.87 -5.39 -0.57
CA GLN A 334 -18.90 -4.56 -1.28
C GLN A 334 -18.32 -5.23 -2.53
N ALA A 335 -18.29 -6.56 -2.59
CA ALA A 335 -17.79 -7.29 -3.76
C ALA A 335 -18.52 -6.88 -5.06
N GLN A 336 -19.85 -6.74 -5.01
CA GLN A 336 -20.66 -6.32 -6.15
C GLN A 336 -20.41 -4.85 -6.51
N ALA A 337 -20.36 -3.95 -5.50
CA ALA A 337 -20.07 -2.54 -5.72
C ALA A 337 -18.68 -2.31 -6.33
N ARG A 338 -17.69 -3.08 -5.87
CA ARG A 338 -16.33 -3.12 -6.41
C ARG A 338 -16.31 -3.59 -7.86
N ALA A 339 -17.00 -4.69 -8.17
CA ALA A 339 -17.11 -5.21 -9.54
C ALA A 339 -17.75 -4.18 -10.49
N ALA A 340 -18.85 -3.55 -10.06
CA ALA A 340 -19.54 -2.51 -10.83
C ALA A 340 -18.65 -1.28 -11.08
N LEU A 341 -17.86 -0.86 -10.08
CA LEU A 341 -16.86 0.20 -10.25
C LEU A 341 -15.78 -0.20 -11.25
N VAL A 342 -15.23 -1.42 -11.18
CA VAL A 342 -14.20 -1.90 -12.12
C VAL A 342 -14.74 -1.90 -13.55
N ARG A 343 -15.95 -2.43 -13.80
CA ARG A 343 -16.58 -2.37 -15.14
C ARG A 343 -16.75 -0.94 -15.63
N ARG A 344 -17.23 -0.04 -14.75
CA ARG A 344 -17.38 1.38 -15.08
C ARG A 344 -16.04 2.00 -15.48
N MET A 345 -14.97 1.71 -14.75
CA MET A 345 -13.64 2.27 -15.04
C MET A 345 -13.05 1.70 -16.33
N LEU A 346 -13.22 0.40 -16.61
CA LEU A 346 -12.84 -0.17 -17.90
C LEU A 346 -13.57 0.56 -19.05
N ALA A 347 -14.89 0.74 -18.94
CA ALA A 347 -15.68 1.43 -19.96
C ALA A 347 -15.29 2.90 -20.15
N VAL A 348 -15.13 3.66 -19.05
CA VAL A 348 -14.76 5.10 -19.09
C VAL A 348 -13.41 5.32 -19.79
N HIS A 349 -12.47 4.39 -19.62
CA HIS A 349 -11.12 4.48 -20.20
C HIS A 349 -10.98 3.69 -21.52
N GLY A 350 -12.09 3.21 -22.10
CA GLY A 350 -12.08 2.48 -23.37
C GLY A 350 -11.30 1.17 -23.33
N LEU A 351 -11.23 0.52 -22.17
CA LEU A 351 -10.53 -0.73 -21.95
C LEU A 351 -11.50 -1.91 -22.07
N GLU A 352 -11.03 -3.00 -22.68
CA GLU A 352 -11.80 -4.22 -22.82
C GLU A 352 -11.84 -5.00 -21.49
N GLU A 353 -13.02 -5.54 -21.17
CA GLU A 353 -13.15 -6.51 -20.09
C GLU A 353 -12.45 -7.83 -20.48
N PRO A 354 -11.59 -8.41 -19.61
CA PRO A 354 -10.93 -9.67 -19.95
C PRO A 354 -11.94 -10.79 -20.15
N LYS A 355 -11.62 -11.69 -21.08
CA LYS A 355 -12.45 -12.86 -21.41
C LYS A 355 -12.05 -14.08 -20.60
N GLU A 356 -10.76 -14.21 -20.26
CA GLU A 356 -10.25 -15.38 -19.56
C GLU A 356 -10.79 -15.47 -18.13
N PRO A 357 -11.28 -16.65 -17.68
CA PRO A 357 -11.89 -16.81 -16.36
C PRO A 357 -11.02 -16.34 -15.20
N LEU A 358 -9.72 -16.68 -15.20
CA LEU A 358 -8.78 -16.25 -14.17
C LEU A 358 -8.66 -14.72 -14.11
N GLN A 359 -8.49 -14.08 -15.28
CA GLN A 359 -8.32 -12.63 -15.36
C GLN A 359 -9.58 -11.89 -14.87
N ARG A 360 -10.76 -12.40 -15.26
CA ARG A 360 -12.05 -11.92 -14.76
C ARG A 360 -12.15 -12.09 -13.25
N ALA A 361 -11.76 -13.25 -12.72
CA ALA A 361 -11.76 -13.52 -11.29
C ALA A 361 -10.89 -12.52 -10.53
N LEU A 362 -9.66 -12.25 -11.00
CA LEU A 362 -8.71 -11.30 -10.38
C LEU A 362 -9.24 -9.86 -10.36
N LEU A 363 -10.00 -9.45 -11.37
CA LEU A 363 -10.66 -8.15 -11.37
C LEU A 363 -11.96 -8.10 -10.54
N GLY A 364 -12.43 -9.25 -10.07
CA GLY A 364 -13.70 -9.38 -9.36
C GLY A 364 -14.92 -9.37 -10.27
N LEU A 365 -14.75 -9.71 -11.55
CA LEU A 365 -15.77 -9.71 -12.60
C LEU A 365 -16.37 -11.11 -12.87
N GLY A 366 -16.21 -12.03 -11.92
CA GLY A 366 -16.70 -13.41 -12.03
C GLY A 366 -18.21 -13.50 -12.27
N ASP A 367 -18.66 -14.68 -12.73
CA ASP A 367 -20.01 -14.88 -13.23
C ASP A 367 -21.09 -14.62 -12.16
N GLU A 368 -21.95 -13.64 -12.44
CA GLU A 368 -23.15 -13.32 -11.67
C GLU A 368 -24.21 -14.45 -11.71
N ARG A 369 -23.94 -15.57 -12.41
CA ARG A 369 -24.89 -16.67 -12.60
C ARG A 369 -25.06 -17.57 -11.38
N GLY A 370 -24.23 -17.43 -10.34
CA GLY A 370 -24.34 -18.19 -9.08
C GLY A 370 -25.02 -17.46 -7.92
N GLY A 371 -25.29 -16.16 -8.06
CA GLY A 371 -25.92 -15.36 -7.02
C GLY A 371 -27.40 -15.18 -7.31
N GLY A 372 -28.27 -15.83 -6.53
CA GLY A 372 -29.68 -15.45 -6.46
C GLY A 372 -29.79 -13.93 -6.26
N ARG A 373 -30.88 -13.34 -6.80
CA ARG A 373 -31.21 -11.92 -6.61
C ARG A 373 -30.78 -11.45 -5.22
N PRO A 374 -30.13 -10.28 -5.08
CA PRO A 374 -29.84 -9.76 -3.76
C PRO A 374 -31.14 -9.77 -2.97
N GLN A 375 -31.21 -10.60 -1.92
CA GLN A 375 -32.18 -10.36 -0.87
C GLN A 375 -31.85 -8.95 -0.41
N GLN A 376 -32.78 -8.02 -0.65
CA GLN A 376 -32.78 -6.75 0.04
C GLN A 376 -32.64 -7.12 1.53
N ALA A 377 -31.50 -6.77 2.11
CA ALA A 377 -31.33 -6.90 3.54
C ALA A 377 -32.50 -6.12 4.18
N PRO A 378 -33.31 -6.74 5.06
CA PRO A 378 -34.34 -6.01 5.74
C PRO A 378 -33.65 -4.88 6.52
N MET A 379 -34.03 -3.64 6.20
CA MET A 379 -33.64 -2.40 6.88
C MET A 379 -34.25 -2.31 8.30
N ALA A 380 -34.19 -3.39 9.08
CA ALA A 380 -34.83 -3.49 10.39
C ALA A 380 -33.99 -4.36 11.33
N ALA A 381 -32.84 -3.85 11.75
CA ALA A 381 -32.13 -4.31 12.96
C ALA A 381 -31.04 -3.30 13.39
N VAL A 382 -31.32 -1.99 13.34
CA VAL A 382 -30.51 -0.96 14.01
C VAL A 382 -31.45 0.06 14.65
N MET A 383 -32.42 -0.42 15.43
CA MET A 383 -33.20 0.40 16.38
C MET A 383 -33.74 -0.54 17.46
N ASP A 384 -32.89 -1.05 18.35
CA ASP A 384 -33.41 -1.62 19.60
C ASP A 384 -32.47 -1.58 20.82
N ASP A 385 -31.42 -0.76 20.79
CA ASP A 385 -30.52 -0.55 21.94
C ASP A 385 -30.58 0.87 22.54
N GLN A 386 -31.55 1.70 22.12
CA GLN A 386 -31.78 3.04 22.69
C GLN A 386 -33.08 3.19 23.51
N GLN A 387 -33.87 2.13 23.70
CA GLN A 387 -35.10 2.19 24.50
C GLN A 387 -35.10 1.33 25.79
N ALA A 388 -33.95 0.77 26.19
CA ALA A 388 -33.81 0.12 27.49
C ALA A 388 -33.42 1.08 28.64
N ALA A 389 -33.16 2.37 28.37
CA ALA A 389 -32.74 3.35 29.38
C ALA A 389 -33.83 4.35 29.81
N ALA A 390 -35.07 4.22 29.32
CA ALA A 390 -36.14 5.20 29.58
C ALA A 390 -37.42 4.63 30.24
N ALA A 391 -37.40 3.38 30.72
CA ALA A 391 -38.59 2.71 31.27
C ALA A 391 -38.41 2.17 32.71
N ALA A 392 -37.57 2.82 33.52
CA ALA A 392 -37.50 2.57 34.95
C ALA A 392 -37.57 3.89 35.72
N GLY A 393 -38.78 4.45 35.86
CA GLY A 393 -38.94 5.72 36.55
C GLY A 393 -40.34 6.29 36.64
N THR A 394 -41.38 5.49 36.85
CA THR A 394 -42.67 6.01 37.35
C THR A 394 -43.34 4.97 38.25
N GLY A 395 -43.41 5.28 39.54
CA GLY A 395 -44.05 4.45 40.57
C GLY A 395 -44.13 5.24 41.87
N ASP A 396 -45.04 6.21 41.88
CA ASP A 396 -45.46 7.00 43.04
C ASP A 396 -46.11 6.10 44.10
N GLY A 397 -45.92 6.47 45.37
CA GLY A 397 -46.40 5.73 46.53
C GLY A 397 -45.97 6.37 47.85
N SER A 398 -46.37 7.63 48.09
CA SER A 398 -46.39 8.19 49.45
C SER A 398 -47.25 7.32 50.38
N PRO A 399 -46.88 7.19 51.67
CA PRO A 399 -47.55 8.03 52.65
C PRO A 399 -46.66 8.56 53.79
N SER A 400 -46.88 9.85 54.07
CA SER A 400 -46.94 10.50 55.40
C SER A 400 -46.32 9.82 56.64
N ARG A 401 -45.36 10.49 57.28
CA ARG A 401 -45.53 11.15 58.60
C ARG A 401 -44.23 11.75 59.18
N GLN A 402 -44.41 12.95 59.76
CA GLN A 402 -43.76 13.52 60.95
C GLN A 402 -42.26 13.86 60.88
N VAL A 403 -41.91 15.13 60.72
CA VAL A 403 -41.70 16.16 61.78
C VAL A 403 -40.46 15.86 62.64
N ARG A 404 -39.38 16.61 62.41
CA ARG A 404 -38.92 17.67 63.32
C ARG A 404 -37.90 18.56 62.60
N ALA A 405 -38.31 19.81 62.41
CA ALA A 405 -37.38 20.89 62.21
C ALA A 405 -37.01 21.39 63.59
N THR A 406 -35.73 21.26 63.84
CA THR A 406 -34.94 22.24 64.55
C THR A 406 -33.52 21.89 64.07
N THR A 407 -32.48 22.67 64.36
CA THR A 407 -31.19 21.95 64.52
C THR A 407 -31.21 21.34 65.92
N ILE A 408 -32.17 20.43 66.15
CA ILE A 408 -32.82 19.97 67.40
C ILE A 408 -34.07 19.16 66.95
#